data_AF-A0AAV9DXB0-F1
#
_entry.id   AF-A0AAV9DXB0-F1
#
_cell.length_a   1.000
_cell.length_b   1.000
_cell.length_c   1.000
_cell.angle_alpha   90.00
_cell.angle_beta   90.00
_cell.angle_gamma   90.00
#
_symmetry.space_group_name_H-M   'P 1'
#
loop_
_entity.id
_entity.type
_entity.pdbx_description
1 polymer ?
#
loop_
_entity_poly.entity_id
_entity_poly.type
_entity_poly.pdbx_seq_one_letter_code
_entity_poly.pdbx_strand_id
1 'polypeptide(L)' 'MSEEVWLTCLTHALTTETEEIMGLLLGDIQNTSDGSAIALIWGASPQPRSDRRKDRVETNPEQLAAASAQAEISF' A
#
# COMPACT_ATOMS: atom_id res chain seq x y z
N MET A 1 -5.36 -6.60 -9.15
CA MET A 1 -4.14 -6.75 -8.35
C MET A 1 -3.30 -7.81 -9.02
N SER A 2 -2.05 -7.51 -9.37
CA SER A 2 -1.14 -8.50 -9.96
C SER A 2 -0.64 -9.49 -8.90
N GLU A 3 -0.14 -10.65 -9.35
CA GLU A 3 0.40 -11.70 -8.47
C GLU A 3 1.60 -11.21 -7.65
N GLU A 4 2.45 -10.36 -8.22
CA GLU A 4 3.60 -9.78 -7.53
C GLU A 4 3.18 -8.89 -6.34
N VAL A 5 2.13 -8.09 -6.53
CA VAL A 5 1.60 -7.24 -5.44
C VAL A 5 1.03 -8.14 -4.35
N TRP A 6 0.30 -9.20 -4.72
CA TRP A 6 -0.25 -10.16 -3.76
C TRP A 6 0.86 -10.83 -2.93
N LEU A 7 1.89 -11.35 -3.60
CA LEU A 7 3.02 -12.00 -2.94
C LEU A 7 3.78 -11.03 -2.03
N THR A 8 3.94 -9.77 -2.45
CA THR A 8 4.58 -8.73 -1.62
C THR A 8 3.77 -8.48 -0.35
N CYS A 9 2.46 -8.33 -0.46
CA CYS A 9 1.58 -8.14 0.69
C CYS A 9 1.61 -9.35 1.64
N LEU A 10 1.53 -10.57 1.10
CA LEU A 10 1.56 -11.79 1.90
C LEU A 10 2.90 -11.97 2.61
N THR A 11 4.01 -11.76 1.90
CA THR A 11 5.35 -11.86 2.48
C THR A 11 5.51 -10.84 3.60
N HIS A 12 5.08 -9.59 3.38
CA HIS A 12 5.09 -8.54 4.40
C HIS A 12 4.26 -8.93 5.63
N ALA A 13 3.02 -9.41 5.42
CA ALA A 13 2.11 -9.91 6.46
C ALA A 13 2.74 -10.93 7.40
N LEU A 14 3.64 -11.77 6.87
CA LEU A 14 4.27 -12.86 7.60
C LEU A 14 5.66 -12.50 8.16
N THR A 15 6.10 -11.25 8.03
CA THR A 15 7.40 -10.81 8.58
C THR A 15 7.45 -10.79 10.11
N THR A 16 6.29 -10.67 10.77
CA THR A 16 6.21 -10.58 12.23
C THR A 16 4.86 -11.08 12.72
N GLU A 17 4.86 -11.78 13.85
CA GLU A 17 3.66 -12.25 14.55
C GLU A 17 3.32 -11.36 15.75
N THR A 18 4.20 -10.43 16.13
CA THR A 18 4.13 -9.72 17.42
C THR A 18 3.59 -8.31 17.33
N GLU A 19 3.60 -7.71 16.14
CA GLU A 19 3.11 -6.35 15.91
C GLU A 19 2.32 -6.28 14.59
N GLU A 20 1.37 -5.36 14.54
CA GLU A 20 0.66 -5.09 13.29
C GLU A 20 1.62 -4.38 12.33
N ILE A 21 1.46 -4.65 11.05
CA ILE A 21 2.26 -4.01 9.99
C ILE A 21 1.37 -3.13 9.11
N MET A 22 2.00 -2.32 8.27
CA MET A 22 1.28 -1.47 7.33
C MET A 22 2.03 -1.28 6.02
N GLY A 23 1.33 -0.78 5.02
CA GLY A 23 1.87 -0.50 3.70
C GLY A 23 0.87 0.31 2.88
N LEU A 24 1.36 0.87 1.78
CA LEU A 24 0.56 1.59 0.81
C LEU A 24 0.46 0.79 -0.48
N LEU A 25 -0.66 0.90 -1.18
CA LEU A 25 -0.87 0.29 -2.49
C LEU A 25 -0.76 1.38 -3.55
N LEU A 26 -0.07 1.05 -4.65
CA LEU A 26 0.13 1.93 -5.79
C LEU A 26 -0.75 1.41 -6.93
N GLY A 27 -1.50 2.32 -7.54
CA GLY A 27 -2.52 1.95 -8.48
C GLY A 27 -3.23 3.13 -9.12
N ASP A 28 -3.99 2.82 -10.16
CA ASP A 28 -4.81 3.78 -10.89
C ASP A 28 -6.30 3.53 -10.64
N ILE A 29 -7.11 4.56 -10.84
CA ILE A 29 -8.57 4.45 -10.76
C ILE A 29 -9.15 4.52 -12.16
N GLN A 30 -9.84 3.47 -12.58
CA GLN A 30 -10.58 3.42 -13.84
C GLN A 30 -12.07 3.65 -13.57
N ASN A 31 -12.58 4.78 -14.03
CA ASN A 31 -14.01 5.07 -13.96
C ASN A 31 -14.74 4.32 -15.08
N THR A 32 -15.75 3.55 -14.71
CA THR A 32 -16.59 2.79 -15.64
C THR A 32 -17.77 3.66 -16.11
N SER A 33 -18.32 3.34 -17.29
CA SER A 33 -19.50 4.04 -17.85
C SER A 33 -20.70 4.06 -16.92
N ASP A 34 -20.78 3.07 -16.03
CA ASP A 34 -21.91 2.80 -15.16
C ASP A 34 -21.85 3.62 -13.86
N GLY A 35 -20.86 4.52 -13.73
CA GLY A 35 -20.63 5.34 -12.55
C GLY A 35 -19.85 4.64 -11.42
N SER A 36 -19.46 3.38 -11.62
CA SER A 36 -18.54 2.67 -10.73
C SER A 36 -17.08 3.07 -10.97
N ALA A 37 -16.23 2.86 -9.98
CA ALA A 37 -14.78 3.03 -10.09
C ALA A 37 -14.08 1.72 -9.72
N ILE A 38 -13.08 1.34 -10.52
CA ILE A 38 -12.26 0.14 -10.29
C ILE A 38 -10.83 0.60 -9.98
N ALA A 39 -10.29 0.17 -8.85
CA ALA A 39 -8.90 0.41 -8.50
C ALA A 39 -7.99 -0.68 -9.10
N LEU A 40 -7.15 -0.31 -10.06
CA LEU A 40 -6.13 -1.17 -10.63
C LEU A 40 -4.85 -1.04 -9.80
N ILE A 41 -4.59 -2.05 -8.97
CA ILE A 41 -3.39 -2.09 -8.13
C ILE A 41 -2.26 -2.80 -8.87
N TRP A 42 -1.18 -2.07 -9.12
CA TRP A 42 0.01 -2.53 -9.83
C TRP A 42 1.27 -2.55 -8.94
N GLY A 43 1.25 -1.90 -7.77
CA GLY A 43 2.37 -1.88 -6.84
C GLY A 43 1.95 -1.98 -5.37
N ALA A 44 2.87 -2.46 -4.53
CA ALA A 44 2.75 -2.41 -3.07
C ALA A 44 4.05 -1.82 -2.48
N SER A 45 3.91 -0.96 -1.48
CA SER A 45 5.00 -0.29 -0.78
C SER A 45 4.86 -0.56 0.72
N PRO A 46 5.54 -1.59 1.26
CA PRO A 46 5.61 -1.83 2.70
C PRO A 46 6.13 -0.60 3.44
N GLN A 47 5.48 -0.23 4.56
CA GLN A 47 5.82 0.97 5.32
C GLN A 47 6.16 0.61 6.78
N PRO A 48 7.20 1.21 7.38
CA PRO A 48 7.43 1.07 8.81
C PRO A 48 6.32 1.78 9.59
N ARG A 49 5.98 1.27 10.78
CA ARG A 49 5.03 1.95 11.66
C ARG A 49 5.69 3.13 12.35
N SER A 50 5.05 4.29 12.25
CA SER A 50 5.44 5.52 12.95
C SER A 50 5.07 5.49 14.44
N ASP A 51 3.89 4.94 14.76
CA ASP A 51 3.43 4.65 16.12
C ASP A 51 3.14 3.15 16.20
N ARG A 52 3.65 2.45 17.23
CA ARG A 52 3.48 0.99 17.43
C ARG A 52 2.39 0.63 18.45
N ARG A 53 1.63 1.61 18.93
CA ARG A 53 0.49 1.33 19.82
C ARG A 53 -0.54 0.46 19.11
N LYS A 54 -1.07 -0.54 19.81
CA LYS A 54 -2.07 -1.47 19.28
C LYS A 54 -3.23 -0.72 18.62
N ASP A 55 -3.66 -1.20 17.46
CA ASP A 55 -4.78 -0.68 16.66
C ASP A 55 -4.51 0.71 16.03
N ARG A 56 -3.32 1.31 16.23
CA ARG A 56 -2.96 2.65 15.73
C ARG A 56 -2.11 2.63 14.46
N VAL A 57 -2.72 2.29 13.34
CA VAL A 57 -2.03 2.23 12.04
C VAL A 57 -2.17 3.55 11.29
N GLU A 58 -1.12 4.36 11.28
CA GLU A 58 -1.12 5.70 10.66
C GLU A 58 0.09 5.92 9.75
N THR A 59 -0.17 6.53 8.60
CA THR A 59 0.85 6.97 7.64
C THR A 59 1.18 8.42 7.91
N ASN A 60 2.47 8.74 8.10
CA ASN A 60 2.89 10.13 8.25
C ASN A 60 3.02 10.83 6.87
N PRO A 61 3.07 12.17 6.82
CA PRO A 61 3.15 12.90 5.55
C PRO A 61 4.40 12.57 4.72
N GLU A 62 5.53 12.28 5.36
CA GLU A 62 6.80 11.99 4.70
C GLU A 62 6.75 10.63 3.97
N GLN A 63 6.17 9.62 4.61
CA GLN A 63 5.91 8.29 4.04
C GLN A 63 4.96 8.38 2.86
N LEU A 64 3.91 9.20 2.98
CA LEU A 64 2.97 9.43 1.88
C LEU A 64 3.67 10.11 0.69
N ALA A 65 4.47 11.15 0.94
CA ALA A 65 5.22 11.84 -0.10
C ALA A 65 6.24 10.92 -0.80
N ALA A 66 6.95 10.09 -0.03
CA ALA A 66 7.90 9.12 -0.58
C ALA A 66 7.20 8.07 -1.45
N ALA A 67 6.03 7.56 -1.03
CA ALA A 67 5.25 6.61 -1.81
C ALA A 67 4.68 7.25 -3.09
N SER A 68 4.25 8.51 -3.04
CA SER A 68 3.84 9.25 -4.24
C SER A 68 5.00 9.41 -5.23
N ALA A 69 6.19 9.79 -4.76
CA ALA A 69 7.37 9.89 -5.61
C ALA A 69 7.77 8.53 -6.22
N GLN A 70 7.66 7.44 -5.44
CA GLN A 70 7.85 6.09 -5.97
C GLN A 70 6.84 5.76 -7.07
N ALA A 71 5.58 6.16 -6.89
CA ALA A 71 4.53 5.91 -7.87
C ALA A 71 4.78 6.63 -9.19
N GLU A 72 5.24 7.89 -9.13
CA GLU A 72 5.57 8.71 -10.31
C GLU A 72 6.71 8.11 -11.15
N ILE A 73 7.70 7.48 -10.51
CA ILE A 73 8.87 6.88 -11.19
C ILE A 73 8.53 5.53 -11.84
N SER A 74 7.50 4.85 -11.33
CA SER A 74 7.14 3.50 -11.75
C SER A 74 6.26 3.47 -13.02
N PHE A 75 5.94 4.65 -13.59
CA PHE A 75 5.09 4.82 -14.78
C PHE A 75 5.86 5.41 -15.96
#